data_AF-A0A530Z1Q7-F1
#
_entry.id   AF-A0A530Z1Q7-F1
#
_cell.length_a   1.000
_cell.length_b   1.000
_cell.length_c   1.000
_cell.angle_alpha   90.00
_cell.angle_beta   90.00
_cell.angle_gamma   90.00
#
_symmetry.space_group_name_H-M   'P 1'
#
loop_
_entity.id
_entity.type
_entity.pdbx_description
1 polymer ?
#
loop_
_entity_poly.entity_id
_entity_poly.type
_entity_poly.pdbx_seq_one_letter_code
_entity_poly.pdbx_strand_id
1 'polypeptide(L)'
;MRPGGDFEWRIVSENATLIDYGERAFCATLDDGAIIELPIELPATRYRLCMSDTLDRLARKAPPATSIDDYVAAMSLIDAAYEKAGR
;
A
#
# COMPACT_ATOMS: atom_id res chain seq x y z
N MET A 1 19.10 -12.47 -5.54
CA MET A 1 17.75 -11.94 -5.38
C MET A 1 17.62 -10.80 -6.38
N ARG A 2 16.77 -10.91 -7.43
CA ARG A 2 16.46 -9.73 -8.25
C ARG A 2 15.80 -8.69 -7.33
N PRO A 3 16.02 -7.38 -7.51
CA PRO A 3 15.23 -6.39 -6.79
C PRO A 3 13.78 -6.56 -7.24
N GLY A 4 12.92 -7.03 -6.32
CA GLY A 4 11.56 -7.48 -6.61
C GLY A 4 11.35 -8.88 -6.05
N GLY A 5 10.92 -8.97 -4.79
CA GLY A 5 10.28 -10.19 -4.30
C GLY A 5 8.98 -10.44 -5.07
N ASP A 6 8.36 -11.61 -4.88
CA ASP A 6 7.00 -11.85 -5.38
C ASP A 6 6.06 -10.87 -4.68
N PHE A 7 5.72 -9.77 -5.36
CA PHE A 7 4.79 -8.77 -4.86
C PHE A 7 3.38 -9.25 -5.21
N GLU A 8 2.74 -9.93 -4.26
CA GLU A 8 1.30 -10.15 -4.29
C GLU A 8 0.69 -9.54 -3.04
N TRP A 9 -0.13 -8.52 -3.22
CA TRP A 9 -1.01 -8.00 -2.18
C TRP A 9 -2.43 -8.41 -2.48
N ARG A 10 -3.15 -8.87 -1.45
CA ARG A 10 -4.55 -9.25 -1.56
C ARG A 10 -5.34 -8.65 -0.41
N ILE A 11 -6.45 -8.00 -0.74
CA ILE A 11 -7.42 -7.50 0.23
C ILE A 11 -8.77 -8.10 -0.12
N VAL A 12 -9.43 -8.72 0.85
CA VAL A 12 -10.75 -9.32 0.69
C VAL A 12 -11.72 -8.60 1.63
N SER A 13 -12.85 -8.20 1.08
CA SER A 13 -13.98 -7.59 1.79
C SER A 13 -15.25 -8.42 1.55
N GLU A 14 -16.39 -7.98 2.10
CA GLU A 14 -17.67 -8.69 1.96
C GLU A 14 -18.09 -8.90 0.49
N ASN A 15 -17.87 -7.92 -0.38
CA ASN A 15 -18.29 -7.98 -1.79
C ASN A 15 -17.15 -7.80 -2.80
N ALA A 16 -15.92 -7.52 -2.38
CA ALA A 16 -14.82 -7.26 -3.31
C ALA A 16 -13.51 -7.91 -2.89
N THR A 17 -12.79 -8.44 -3.87
CA THR A 17 -11.40 -8.87 -3.74
C THR A 17 -10.50 -8.01 -4.61
N LEU A 18 -9.50 -7.37 -3.99
CA LEU A 18 -8.47 -6.61 -4.67
C LEU A 18 -7.18 -7.42 -4.68
N ILE A 19 -6.54 -7.53 -5.84
CA ILE A 19 -5.27 -8.23 -6.00
C ILE A 19 -4.31 -7.32 -6.76
N ASP A 20 -3.11 -7.12 -6.23
CA ASP A 20 -2.03 -6.37 -6.85
C ASP A 20 -0.80 -7.27 -7.00
N TYR A 21 -0.39 -7.50 -8.25
CA TYR A 21 0.79 -8.27 -8.66
C TYR A 21 2.00 -7.36 -8.97
N GLY A 22 1.94 -6.07 -8.61
CA GLY A 22 2.95 -5.06 -8.89
C GLY A 22 2.87 -4.47 -10.29
N GLU A 23 2.78 -5.32 -11.32
CA GLU A 23 2.64 -4.88 -12.73
C GLU A 23 1.17 -4.83 -13.18
N ARG A 24 0.26 -5.46 -12.43
CA ARG A 24 -1.17 -5.49 -12.72
C ARG A 24 -1.95 -5.54 -11.42
N ALA A 25 -3.05 -4.80 -11.35
CA ALA A 25 -3.95 -4.80 -10.22
C ALA A 25 -5.40 -4.95 -10.67
N PHE A 26 -6.21 -5.68 -9.91
CA PHE A 26 -7.61 -5.96 -10.24
C PHE A 26 -8.52 -5.80 -9.03
N CYS A 27 -9.76 -5.41 -9.27
CA CYS A 27 -10.87 -5.52 -8.33
C CYS A 27 -11.90 -6.48 -8.92
N ALA A 28 -12.23 -7.55 -8.20
CA ALA A 28 -13.30 -8.47 -8.54
C ALA A 28 -14.45 -8.33 -7.55
N THR A 29 -15.68 -8.12 -8.04
CA THR A 29 -16.90 -7.98 -7.24
C THR A 29 -17.75 -9.24 -7.29
N LEU A 30 -18.39 -9.60 -6.17
CA LEU A 30 -19.14 -10.86 -6.03
C LEU A 30 -20.60 -10.75 -6.48
N ASP A 31 -21.22 -9.60 -6.30
CA ASP A 31 -22.62 -9.33 -6.61
C ASP A 31 -22.93 -9.32 -8.11
N ASP A 32 -22.03 -8.77 -8.92
CA ASP A 32 -22.17 -8.69 -10.38
C ASP A 32 -21.12 -9.50 -11.15
N GLY A 33 -20.14 -10.08 -10.45
CA GLY A 33 -19.04 -10.83 -11.06
C GLY A 33 -18.08 -9.98 -11.89
N ALA A 34 -18.14 -8.65 -11.78
CA ALA A 34 -17.29 -7.77 -12.56
C ALA A 34 -15.82 -7.90 -12.15
N ILE A 35 -14.93 -7.74 -13.13
CA ILE A 35 -13.48 -7.67 -12.92
C ILE A 35 -13.00 -6.39 -13.59
N ILE A 36 -12.45 -5.50 -12.79
CA ILE A 36 -11.97 -4.19 -13.23
C ILE A 36 -10.46 -4.15 -13.02
N GLU A 37 -9.72 -3.82 -14.07
CA GLU A 37 -8.28 -3.53 -13.95
C GLU A 37 -8.09 -2.16 -13.32
N LEU A 38 -7.29 -2.11 -12.26
CA LEU A 38 -7.00 -0.91 -11.50
C LEU A 38 -5.75 -0.23 -12.08
N PRO A 39 -5.69 1.11 -12.07
CA PRO A 39 -4.48 1.81 -12.45
C PRO A 39 -3.34 1.45 -11.49
N ILE A 40 -2.19 1.11 -12.05
CA ILE A 40 -0.99 0.80 -11.28
C ILE A 40 -0.09 2.04 -11.14
N GLU A 41 0.46 2.23 -9.94
CA GLU A 41 1.54 3.19 -9.72
C GLU A 41 2.89 2.49 -9.71
N LEU A 42 3.69 2.76 -10.76
CA LEU A 42 4.99 2.15 -10.94
C LEU A 42 5.91 2.48 -9.75
N PRO A 43 6.70 1.53 -9.24
CA PRO A 43 7.63 1.79 -8.14
C PRO A 43 8.53 3.01 -8.37
N ALA A 44 8.93 3.27 -9.62
CA ALA A 44 9.76 4.41 -10.00
C ALA A 44 9.08 5.78 -9.78
N THR A 45 7.75 5.88 -9.71
CA THR A 45 7.03 7.16 -9.51
C THR A 45 6.77 7.47 -8.03
N ARG A 46 6.80 6.46 -7.16
CA ARG A 46 6.32 6.55 -5.77
C ARG A 46 6.95 7.70 -4.97
N TYR A 47 8.28 7.85 -5.02
CA TYR A 47 8.96 8.93 -4.29
C TYR A 47 8.58 10.32 -4.82
N ARG A 48 8.51 10.49 -6.15
CA ARG A 48 8.11 11.77 -6.77
C ARG A 48 6.68 12.14 -6.39
N LEU A 49 5.77 11.16 -6.40
CA LEU A 49 4.37 11.39 -6.02
C LEU A 49 4.23 11.72 -4.53
N CYS A 50 4.93 11.01 -3.65
CA CYS A 50 4.97 11.30 -2.22
C CYS A 50 5.52 12.72 -1.94
N MET A 51 6.59 13.12 -2.61
CA MET A 51 7.14 14.47 -2.50
C MET A 51 6.13 15.54 -2.95
N SER A 52 5.46 15.31 -4.07
CA SER A 52 4.42 16.22 -4.58
C SER A 52 3.27 16.38 -3.57
N ASP A 53 2.69 15.27 -3.10
CA ASP A 53 1.61 15.30 -2.12
C ASP A 53 2.02 15.98 -0.80
N THR A 54 3.26 15.76 -0.35
CA THR A 54 3.80 16.41 0.85
C THR A 54 3.87 17.93 0.69
N LEU A 55 4.38 18.43 -0.43
CA LEU A 55 4.45 19.86 -0.71
C LEU A 55 3.07 20.48 -0.85
N ASP A 56 2.15 19.81 -1.53
CA ASP A 56 0.76 20.27 -1.69
C ASP A 56 0.04 20.36 -0.34
N ARG A 57 0.23 19.37 0.53
CA ARG A 57 -0.29 19.37 1.91
C ARG A 57 0.28 20.49 2.74
N LEU A 58 1.59 20.73 2.64
CA LEU A 58 2.25 21.84 3.35
C LEU A 58 1.66 23.19 2.91
N ALA A 59 1.51 23.40 1.60
CA ALA A 59 0.98 24.64 1.04
C ALA A 59 -0.44 24.95 1.55
N ARG A 60 -1.28 23.92 1.70
CA ARG A 60 -2.65 24.06 2.22
C ARG A 60 -2.77 23.89 3.74
N LYS A 61 -1.66 23.79 4.47
CA LYS A 61 -1.61 23.53 5.93
C LYS A 61 -2.40 22.28 6.37
N ALA A 62 -2.43 21.25 5.52
CA ALA A 62 -3.02 19.95 5.85
C ALA A 62 -2.01 19.05 6.58
N PRO A 63 -2.49 18.08 7.37
CA PRO A 63 -1.62 17.05 7.93
C PRO A 63 -0.95 16.22 6.83
N PRO A 64 0.24 15.65 7.09
CA PRO A 64 0.89 14.74 6.15
C PRO A 64 0.01 13.51 5.88
N ALA A 65 0.20 12.86 4.73
CA ALA A 65 -0.50 11.60 4.44
C ALA A 65 -0.10 10.47 5.40
N THR A 66 1.14 10.51 5.90
CA THR A 66 1.69 9.59 6.89
C THR A 66 2.44 10.40 7.94
N SER A 67 2.03 10.28 9.19
CA SER A 67 2.63 10.94 10.35
C SER A 67 3.75 10.11 10.96
N ILE A 68 4.49 10.70 11.91
CA ILE A 68 5.48 9.96 12.70
C ILE A 68 4.79 8.88 13.55
N ASP A 69 3.58 9.14 14.07
CA ASP A 69 2.85 8.17 14.88
C ASP A 69 2.47 6.93 14.06
N ASP A 70 2.15 7.10 12.77
CA ASP A 70 1.91 5.98 11.85
C ASP A 70 3.18 5.12 11.67
N TYR A 71 4.36 5.76 11.59
CA TYR A 71 5.63 5.04 11.55
C TYR A 71 5.92 4.29 12.85
N VAL A 72 5.66 4.91 14.01
CA VAL A 72 5.84 4.25 15.31
C VAL A 72 4.94 3.01 15.40
N ALA A 73 3.67 3.12 15.03
CA ALA A 73 2.74 1.99 15.02
C ALA A 73 3.22 0.85 14.10
N ALA A 74 3.71 1.18 12.90
CA ALA A 74 4.26 0.20 11.97
C ALA A 74 5.51 -0.50 12.53
N MET A 75 6.43 0.26 13.14
CA MET A 75 7.64 -0.28 13.76
C MET A 75 7.31 -1.19 14.95
N SER A 76 6.33 -0.83 15.78
CA SER A 76 5.89 -1.68 16.89
C SER A 76 5.35 -3.04 16.42
N LEU A 77 4.67 -3.10 15.26
CA LEU A 77 4.24 -4.36 14.67
C LEU A 77 5.42 -5.21 14.20
N ILE A 78 6.46 -4.58 13.65
CA ILE A 78 7.69 -5.25 13.22
C ILE A 78 8.42 -5.83 14.45
N ASP A 79 8.55 -5.04 15.52
CA ASP A 79 9.17 -5.48 16.77
C ASP A 79 8.43 -6.68 17.37
N ALA A 80 7.10 -6.60 17.48
CA ALA A 80 6.28 -7.71 17.98
C ALA A 80 6.40 -8.98 17.11
N ALA A 81 6.59 -8.85 15.80
CA ALA A 81 6.82 -9.98 14.91
C ALA A 81 8.18 -10.65 15.18
N TYR A 82 9.23 -9.86 15.44
CA TYR A 82 10.55 -10.39 15.80
C TYR A 82 10.56 -11.06 17.17
N GLU A 83 9.94 -10.45 18.18
CA GLU A 83 9.79 -11.02 19.52
C GLU A 83 9.09 -12.38 19.45
N LYS A 84 7.97 -12.46 18.71
CA LYS A 84 7.21 -13.71 18.53
C LYS A 84 8.01 -14.77 17.78
N ALA A 85 8.89 -14.38 16.88
CA ALA A 85 9.77 -15.29 16.15
C ALA A 85 10.92 -15.86 17.01
N GLY A 86 11.05 -15.43 18.28
CA GLY A 86 12.09 -15.88 19.20
C GLY A 86 13.46 -15.27 18.90
N ARG A 87 13.50 -14.08 18.28
CA ARG A 87 14.70 -13.25 18.21
C ARG A 87 14.75 -12.26 19.36
#